data_AF-A0A7W0UGP2-F1
#
_entry.id   AF-A0A7W0UGP2-F1
#
_cell.length_a   1.000
_cell.length_b   1.000
_cell.length_c   1.000
_cell.angle_alpha   90.00
_cell.angle_beta   90.00
_cell.angle_gamma   90.00
#
_symmetry.space_group_name_H-M   'P 1'
#
loop_
_entity.id
_entity.type
_entity.pdbx_description
1 polymer ?
#
loop_
_entity_poly.entity_id
_entity_poly.type
_entity_poly.pdbx_seq_one_letter_code
_entity_poly.pdbx_strand_id
1 'polypeptide(L)'
;MSLIAEAEVETEHASRYLAELCEHLNDKAQAHPDLQVHVEWSDTHGTADFGWGRCTMTATASLLSLRAQAADQDGLYQVEEFVTRHLERHRTADAVEVDWRQPGAPAADPGDASHRRDMMRQFHRRARS
;
A
#
# COMPACT_ATOMS: atom_id res chain seq x y z
N MET A 1 0.57 -19.52 5.29
CA MET A 1 -0.35 -18.60 6.00
C MET A 1 0.05 -17.21 5.55
N SER A 2 -0.86 -16.41 4.99
CA SER A 2 -0.55 -15.04 4.60
C SER A 2 -0.86 -14.07 5.74
N LEU A 3 -0.04 -13.03 5.86
CA LEU A 3 -0.26 -11.93 6.78
C LEU A 3 -1.11 -10.85 6.11
N ILE A 4 -1.82 -10.09 6.92
CA ILE A 4 -2.79 -9.09 6.48
C ILE A 4 -2.61 -7.86 7.37
N ALA A 5 -2.67 -6.69 6.75
CA ALA A 5 -2.74 -5.39 7.40
C ALA A 5 -3.83 -4.58 6.72
N GLU A 6 -4.62 -3.85 7.50
CA GLU A 6 -5.75 -3.05 7.03
C GLU A 6 -5.60 -1.62 7.52
N ALA A 7 -5.82 -0.66 6.65
CA ALA A 7 -5.82 0.76 6.99
C ALA A 7 -7.07 1.44 6.46
N GLU A 8 -7.49 2.50 7.14
CA GLU A 8 -8.69 3.24 6.84
C GLU A 8 -8.35 4.72 6.79
N VAL A 9 -8.80 5.40 5.74
CA VAL A 9 -8.58 6.84 5.56
C VAL A 9 -9.92 7.52 5.35
N GLU A 10 -10.31 8.36 6.31
CA GLU A 10 -11.52 9.17 6.22
C GLU A 10 -11.32 10.30 5.21
N THR A 11 -12.15 10.31 4.17
CA THR A 11 -12.10 11.30 3.09
C THR A 11 -13.34 11.26 2.21
N GLU A 12 -13.91 12.43 1.91
CA GLU A 12 -15.02 12.61 0.97
C GLU A 12 -14.62 12.39 -0.51
N HIS A 13 -13.34 12.12 -0.77
CA HIS A 13 -12.78 11.96 -2.11
C HIS A 13 -12.12 10.58 -2.31
N ALA A 14 -12.61 9.54 -1.62
CA ALA A 14 -11.99 8.22 -1.61
C ALA A 14 -11.83 7.62 -3.03
N SER A 15 -12.86 7.73 -3.89
CA SER A 15 -12.80 7.24 -5.28
C SER A 15 -11.72 7.92 -6.09
N ARG A 16 -11.57 9.24 -5.92
CA ARG A 16 -10.52 10.01 -6.61
C ARG A 16 -9.14 9.59 -6.15
N TYR A 17 -8.94 9.44 -4.84
CA TYR A 17 -7.67 8.99 -4.30
C TYR A 17 -7.32 7.56 -4.71
N LEU A 18 -8.30 6.66 -4.75
CA LEU A 18 -8.10 5.30 -5.25
C LEU A 18 -7.62 5.32 -6.70
N ALA A 19 -8.30 6.07 -7.57
CA ALA A 19 -7.92 6.18 -8.98
C ALA A 19 -6.52 6.77 -9.16
N GLU A 20 -6.21 7.89 -8.50
CA GLU A 20 -4.87 8.52 -8.55
C GLU A 20 -3.77 7.56 -8.08
N LEU A 21 -4.02 6.81 -7.00
CA LEU A 21 -3.05 5.85 -6.45
C LEU A 21 -2.84 4.66 -7.38
N CYS A 22 -3.91 4.11 -7.97
CA CYS A 22 -3.82 3.00 -8.91
C CYS A 22 -3.17 3.41 -10.24
N GLU A 23 -3.48 4.60 -10.75
CA GLU A 23 -2.85 5.15 -11.96
C GLU A 23 -1.34 5.32 -11.76
N HIS A 24 -0.92 5.90 -10.64
CA HIS A 24 0.50 6.08 -10.33
C HIS A 24 1.24 4.74 -10.18
N LEU A 25 0.60 3.76 -9.55
CA LEU A 25 1.11 2.40 -9.43
C LEU A 25 1.29 1.74 -10.79
N ASN A 26 0.29 1.89 -11.67
CA ASN A 26 0.33 1.36 -13.01
C ASN A 26 1.45 2.03 -13.83
N ASP A 27 1.57 3.35 -13.79
CA ASP A 27 2.66 4.07 -14.47
C ASP A 27 4.03 3.59 -13.99
N LYS A 28 4.19 3.36 -12.68
CA LYS A 28 5.40 2.78 -12.11
C LYS A 28 5.65 1.36 -12.59
N ALA A 29 4.62 0.54 -12.68
CA ALA A 29 4.72 -0.82 -13.21
C ALA A 29 5.15 -0.83 -14.68
N GLN A 30 4.61 0.08 -15.49
CA GLN A 30 4.97 0.22 -16.90
C GLN A 30 6.41 0.73 -17.08
N ALA A 31 6.86 1.65 -16.22
CA ALA A 31 8.23 2.15 -16.24
C ALA A 31 9.26 1.10 -15.79
N HIS A 32 8.87 0.19 -14.90
CA HIS A 32 9.75 -0.86 -14.34
C HIS A 32 9.13 -2.25 -14.55
N PRO A 33 9.14 -2.77 -15.80
CA PRO A 33 8.52 -4.06 -16.12
C PRO A 33 9.16 -5.24 -15.39
N ASP A 34 10.39 -5.09 -14.89
CA ASP A 34 11.08 -6.05 -14.04
C ASP A 34 10.40 -6.27 -12.67
N LEU A 35 9.57 -5.32 -12.21
CA LEU A 35 8.80 -5.45 -10.98
C LEU A 35 7.54 -6.32 -11.13
N GLN A 36 7.09 -6.60 -12.37
CA GLN A 36 5.91 -7.44 -12.66
C GLN A 36 4.68 -7.09 -11.80
N VAL A 37 4.41 -5.79 -11.65
CA VAL A 37 3.27 -5.30 -10.89
C VAL A 37 2.05 -5.26 -11.80
N HIS A 38 0.95 -5.84 -11.36
CA HIS A 38 -0.34 -5.80 -12.03
C HIS A 38 -1.32 -4.97 -11.22
N VAL A 39 -1.88 -3.94 -11.84
CA VAL A 39 -2.79 -3.01 -11.19
C VAL A 39 -4.10 -3.00 -11.97
N GLU A 40 -5.19 -3.25 -11.27
CA GLU A 40 -6.54 -3.23 -11.80
C GLU A 40 -7.40 -2.38 -10.89
N TRP A 41 -8.12 -1.41 -11.45
CA TRP A 41 -9.00 -0.56 -10.64
C TRP A 41 -10.26 -0.14 -11.39
N SER A 42 -11.21 0.35 -10.62
CA SER A 42 -12.49 0.92 -11.01
C SER A 42 -12.78 2.10 -10.08
N ASP A 43 -13.90 2.79 -10.28
CA ASP A 43 -14.24 3.98 -9.48
C ASP A 43 -14.28 3.76 -7.96
N THR A 44 -14.55 2.53 -7.50
CA THR A 44 -14.73 2.22 -6.07
C THR A 44 -13.83 1.11 -5.56
N HIS A 45 -13.11 0.40 -6.43
CA HIS A 45 -12.32 -0.77 -6.04
C HIS A 45 -11.02 -0.78 -6.82
N GLY A 46 -9.92 -1.13 -6.15
CA GLY A 46 -8.59 -1.23 -6.74
C GLY A 46 -7.86 -2.45 -6.20
N THR A 47 -7.08 -3.11 -7.04
CA THR A 47 -6.20 -4.20 -6.66
C THR A 47 -4.84 -3.98 -7.31
N ALA A 48 -3.79 -3.99 -6.49
CA ALA A 48 -2.41 -3.96 -6.93
C ALA A 48 -1.71 -5.23 -6.47
N ASP A 49 -1.31 -6.07 -7.42
CA ASP A 49 -0.53 -7.27 -7.18
C ASP A 49 0.93 -7.00 -7.56
N PHE A 50 1.82 -7.10 -6.58
CA PHE A 50 3.24 -6.82 -6.76
C PHE A 50 4.08 -8.10 -6.86
N GLY A 51 3.46 -9.28 -6.95
CA GLY A 51 4.12 -10.58 -6.92
C GLY A 51 4.62 -11.02 -5.53
N TRP A 52 5.10 -10.09 -4.70
CA TRP A 52 5.49 -10.34 -3.29
C TRP A 52 4.39 -10.06 -2.27
N GLY A 53 3.28 -9.48 -2.72
CA GLY A 53 2.21 -8.96 -1.89
C GLY A 53 1.13 -8.34 -2.74
N ARG A 54 -0.06 -8.22 -2.17
CA ARG A 54 -1.26 -7.69 -2.82
C ARG A 54 -1.87 -6.61 -1.95
N CYS A 55 -2.25 -5.50 -2.55
CA CYS A 55 -3.06 -4.48 -1.92
C CYS A 55 -4.44 -4.44 -2.58
N THR A 56 -5.48 -4.61 -1.79
CA THR A 56 -6.86 -4.35 -2.20
C THR A 56 -7.34 -3.05 -1.58
N MET A 57 -8.03 -2.24 -2.34
CA MET A 57 -8.45 -0.90 -2.01
C MET A 57 -9.94 -0.80 -2.28
N THR A 58 -10.68 -0.16 -1.39
CA THR A 58 -12.12 0.03 -1.53
C THR A 58 -12.46 1.44 -1.11
N ALA A 59 -12.98 2.20 -2.06
CA ALA A 59 -13.48 3.54 -1.84
C ALA A 59 -14.99 3.51 -1.63
N THR A 60 -15.42 4.18 -0.58
CA THR A 60 -16.81 4.49 -0.29
C THR A 60 -17.05 6.00 -0.43
N ALA A 61 -18.22 6.51 -0.04
CA ALA A 61 -18.51 7.94 -0.14
C ALA A 61 -17.59 8.82 0.74
N SER A 62 -17.13 8.30 1.88
CA SER A 62 -16.37 9.08 2.88
C SER A 62 -15.19 8.33 3.50
N LEU A 63 -14.85 7.15 2.98
CA LEU A 63 -13.80 6.28 3.52
C LEU A 63 -13.09 5.54 2.41
N LEU A 64 -11.76 5.54 2.44
CA LEU A 64 -10.91 4.67 1.65
C LEU A 64 -10.34 3.58 2.56
N SER A 65 -10.79 2.35 2.36
CA SER A 65 -10.24 1.17 3.03
C SER A 65 -9.13 0.56 2.18
N LEU A 66 -8.04 0.19 2.84
CA LEU A 66 -6.87 -0.44 2.26
C LEU A 66 -6.61 -1.74 2.99
N ARG A 67 -6.26 -2.77 2.24
CA ARG A 67 -5.94 -4.08 2.80
C ARG A 67 -4.73 -4.63 2.07
N ALA A 68 -3.61 -4.65 2.76
CA ALA A 68 -2.37 -5.28 2.34
C ALA A 68 -2.38 -6.75 2.76
N GLN A 69 -1.88 -7.61 1.88
CA GLN A 69 -1.72 -9.04 2.11
C GLN A 69 -0.39 -9.50 1.56
N ALA A 70 0.34 -10.32 2.29
CA ALA A 70 1.61 -10.88 1.82
C ALA A 70 1.87 -12.25 2.44
N ALA A 71 2.84 -12.99 1.89
CA ALA A 71 3.25 -14.27 2.47
C ALA A 71 4.04 -14.09 3.79
N ASP A 72 4.75 -12.97 3.93
CA ASP A 72 5.69 -12.69 5.02
C ASP A 72 5.58 -11.23 5.49
N GLN A 73 6.11 -10.91 6.68
CA GLN A 73 6.04 -9.55 7.26
C GLN A 73 6.71 -8.51 6.37
N ASP A 74 7.80 -8.89 5.70
CA ASP A 74 8.53 -8.04 4.77
C ASP A 74 7.70 -7.58 3.57
N GLY A 75 7.00 -8.52 2.92
CA GLY A 75 6.13 -8.19 1.80
C GLY A 75 4.97 -7.30 2.25
N LEU A 76 4.45 -7.56 3.46
CA LEU A 76 3.35 -6.79 4.02
C LEU A 76 3.79 -5.34 4.27
N TYR A 77 4.90 -5.15 4.97
CA TYR A 77 5.43 -3.82 5.28
C TYR A 77 5.77 -3.03 4.01
N GLN A 78 6.32 -3.67 2.98
CA GLN A 78 6.61 -3.00 1.71
C GLN A 78 5.34 -2.45 1.06
N VAL A 79 4.24 -3.22 1.08
CA VAL A 79 2.94 -2.76 0.57
C VAL A 79 2.40 -1.62 1.44
N GLU A 80 2.42 -1.76 2.76
CA GLU A 80 1.96 -0.73 3.71
C GLU A 80 2.69 0.60 3.49
N GLU A 81 4.03 0.59 3.44
CA GLU A 81 4.81 1.81 3.28
C GLU A 81 4.67 2.40 1.87
N PHE A 82 4.59 1.57 0.83
CA PHE A 82 4.36 2.05 -0.52
C PHE A 82 3.04 2.81 -0.60
N VAL A 83 1.96 2.24 -0.07
CA VAL A 83 0.63 2.87 -0.06
C VAL A 83 0.63 4.12 0.83
N THR A 84 1.23 4.04 2.03
CA THR A 84 1.31 5.17 2.97
C THR A 84 2.03 6.37 2.35
N ARG A 85 3.19 6.18 1.71
CA ARG A 85 3.93 7.27 1.06
C ARG A 85 3.15 7.97 -0.04
N HIS A 86 2.31 7.24 -0.76
CA HIS A 86 1.47 7.83 -1.80
C HIS A 86 0.31 8.59 -1.15
N LEU A 87 -0.35 8.02 -0.15
CA LEU A 87 -1.39 8.73 0.60
C LEU A 87 -0.88 10.01 1.27
N GLU A 88 0.29 9.98 1.90
CA GLU A 88 0.90 11.16 2.54
C GLU A 88 1.21 12.29 1.55
N ARG A 89 1.57 11.95 0.30
CA ARG A 89 1.81 12.96 -0.76
C ARG A 89 0.54 13.64 -1.24
N HIS A 90 -0.60 12.96 -1.16
CA HIS A 90 -1.91 13.45 -1.59
C HIS A 90 -2.79 13.95 -0.43
N ARG A 91 -2.29 13.85 0.81
CA ARG A 91 -2.94 14.31 2.04
C ARG A 91 -3.13 15.83 1.99
N THR A 92 -4.36 16.28 1.75
CA THR A 92 -4.78 17.60 2.22
C THR A 92 -4.85 17.57 3.75
N ALA A 93 -4.67 18.71 4.40
CA ALA A 93 -4.56 18.87 5.86
C ALA A 93 -5.63 18.17 6.73
N ASP A 94 -6.71 17.65 6.12
CA ASP A 94 -7.88 17.05 6.77
C ASP A 94 -7.91 15.51 6.79
N ALA A 95 -7.08 14.81 6.00
CA ALA A 95 -7.06 13.34 6.09
C ALA A 95 -6.43 12.94 7.43
N VAL A 96 -7.04 12.03 8.18
CA VAL A 96 -6.54 11.48 9.46
C VAL A 96 -5.43 10.45 9.17
N GLU A 97 -4.54 10.20 10.12
CA GLU A 97 -3.34 9.37 9.94
C GLU A 97 -3.69 7.97 9.40
N VAL A 98 -2.85 7.41 8.52
CA VAL A 98 -3.04 6.06 7.99
C VAL A 98 -2.63 5.06 9.07
N ASP A 99 -3.60 4.59 9.85
CA ASP A 99 -3.39 3.60 10.90
C ASP A 99 -3.53 2.17 10.32
N TRP A 100 -2.40 1.49 10.12
CA TRP A 100 -2.39 0.10 9.69
C TRP A 100 -2.55 -0.85 10.88
N ARG A 101 -3.60 -1.67 10.84
CA ARG A 101 -3.92 -2.67 11.85
C ARG A 101 -3.79 -4.06 11.25
N GLN A 102 -3.02 -4.93 11.89
CA GLN A 102 -2.96 -6.34 11.51
C GLN A 102 -4.06 -7.11 12.26
N PRO A 103 -5.08 -7.66 11.57
CA PRO A 103 -6.07 -8.52 12.22
C PRO A 103 -5.39 -9.81 12.72
N GLY A 104 -4.97 -9.81 14.00
CA GLY A 104 -4.48 -11.00 14.70
C GLY A 104 -3.03 -10.97 15.20
N ALA A 105 -2.28 -9.87 15.07
CA ALA A 105 -0.92 -9.79 15.59
C ALA A 105 -0.89 -9.32 17.08
N PRO A 106 -0.31 -10.09 18.03
CA PRO A 106 0.10 -9.53 19.31
C PRO A 106 1.27 -8.56 19.07
N ALA A 107 1.19 -7.36 19.66
CA ALA A 107 2.12 -6.22 19.58
C ALA A 107 3.53 -6.53 18.99
N ALA A 108 3.80 -5.90 17.85
CA ALA A 108 4.99 -6.08 17.00
C ALA A 108 6.34 -6.17 17.76
N ASP A 109 7.13 -7.17 17.39
CA ASP A 109 8.48 -7.42 17.90
C ASP A 109 9.51 -6.44 17.28
N PRO A 110 10.39 -5.80 18.07
CA PRO A 110 11.32 -4.77 17.60
C PRO A 110 12.41 -5.25 16.61
N GLY A 111 12.60 -6.56 16.43
CA GLY A 111 13.53 -7.12 15.43
C GLY A 111 13.14 -6.80 13.98
N ASP A 112 11.85 -6.58 13.72
CA ASP A 112 11.26 -6.36 12.40
C ASP A 112 11.65 -4.97 11.82
N ALA A 113 11.89 -3.97 12.67
CA ALA A 113 12.16 -2.58 12.24
C ALA A 113 13.51 -2.36 11.54
N SER A 114 14.54 -3.16 11.86
CA SER A 114 15.88 -3.02 11.23
C SER A 114 15.92 -3.67 9.85
N HIS A 115 15.25 -4.82 9.69
CA HIS A 115 15.12 -5.51 8.42
C HIS A 115 14.32 -4.68 7.41
N ARG A 116 13.23 -4.06 7.89
CA ARG A 116 12.43 -3.07 7.16
C ARG A 116 13.25 -1.92 6.56
N ARG A 117 14.22 -1.38 7.29
CA ARG A 117 15.08 -0.26 6.81
C ARG A 117 16.05 -0.65 5.70
N ASP A 118 16.57 -1.87 5.68
CA ASP A 118 17.57 -2.29 4.68
C ASP A 118 16.91 -2.65 3.34
N MET A 119 15.78 -3.35 3.39
CA MET A 119 14.91 -3.64 2.25
C MET A 119 14.41 -2.37 1.56
N MET A 120 14.05 -1.37 2.35
CA MET A 120 13.63 -0.05 1.86
C MET A 120 14.71 0.61 0.99
N ARG A 121 16.01 0.44 1.31
CA ARG A 121 17.11 0.90 0.44
C ARG A 121 17.22 0.10 -0.85
N GLN A 122 16.80 -1.17 -0.85
CA GLN A 122 16.85 -2.04 -2.01
C GLN A 122 15.67 -1.77 -2.97
N PHE A 123 14.47 -1.58 -2.42
CA PHE A 123 13.30 -1.12 -3.17
C PHE A 123 13.52 0.27 -3.78
N HIS A 124 14.02 1.23 -2.99
CA HIS A 124 14.33 2.58 -3.49
C HIS A 124 15.38 2.57 -4.62
N ARG A 125 16.26 1.57 -4.65
CA ARG A 125 17.19 1.37 -5.76
C ARG A 125 16.48 0.83 -6.99
N ARG A 126 15.60 -0.17 -6.85
CA ARG A 126 14.81 -0.72 -7.96
C ARG A 126 13.81 0.27 -8.56
N ALA A 127 13.12 1.06 -7.73
CA ALA A 127 12.13 2.04 -8.18
C ALA A 127 12.71 3.35 -8.74
N ARG A 128 14.05 3.49 -8.79
CA ARG A 128 14.78 4.66 -9.33
C ARG A 128 15.75 4.32 -10.47
N SER A 129 16.04 3.04 -10.73
CA SER A 129 16.91 2.58 -11.83
C SER A 129 16.09 2.18 -13.03
#